data_AF-A0A080YUM3-F1
#
_entry.id   AF-A0A080YUM3-F1
#
_cell.length_a   1.000
_cell.length_b   1.000
_cell.length_c   1.000
_cell.angle_alpha   90.00
_cell.angle_beta   90.00
_cell.angle_gamma   90.00
#
_symmetry.space_group_name_H-M   'P 1'
#
loop_
_entity.id
_entity.type
_entity.pdbx_description
1 polymer ?
#
loop_
_entity_poly.entity_id
_entity_poly.type
_entity_poly.pdbx_seq_one_letter_code
_entity_poly.pdbx_strand_id
1 'polypeptide(L)'
;MATQHLVPRCPLKIHRHSHAIKPRRRDAPPLPSSPSTGFAQPRSDGGGRGGGREAEEIGRGSGDPGGGGEVVYLYVRGGSIVPYRMVLVFCCKNRCLHISCIHGHIEFFRLALEVDQSLLSKVNHEGETPLVIAVAHGHANLASLLLKRCNDLGLQATILRQDKDKSNALHHAIRNGYMDLAIQLLEAAPALSHHVNIYRESPMFMAVMRGFRDIALRLLEINDSSHAGSFCRHALHAVAKNGDQFIAAQIMKKRPQLARKADSNEDTPIRLAVCYNKVGVLRELLQHDISLGYEVNNQGFTLLTSAATRGHVGVARELLNHCPDAPYRHVHHQELTCLHSAVQNGHTKFIEFILQTPQLQRLVNMQDSSGRTALHYAVERCNPRTVAALLSCKGIDTTIFDIHGESAASLLSGITSHEKNLDWKEVQVLMLKADPKDDDIPSDNIHKEVEQQETIESIKERKSTTQRYTTNTSLVAILLARITFTAAFTLPGGYSSDPGSEGNPIMSKKAAFQAFLIFDTLAMCSAFVVSVICLMGRWEDDRFTSYYITVTKRLTWFAYMATLAAFAAGLYTVLSSRRHWMAIGICLLVGFCPCLTWLISKWPILKLNYRLGRRWFSMLFGDYRVGQPSSSAFRDMV
;
A
#
# COMPACT_ATOMS: atom_id res chain seq x y z
N MET A 1 7.54 -16.79 -17.83
CA MET A 1 8.37 -17.48 -16.82
C MET A 1 8.79 -16.42 -15.81
N ALA A 2 8.19 -16.45 -14.62
CA ALA A 2 8.35 -15.41 -13.61
C ALA A 2 9.18 -15.97 -12.45
N THR A 3 10.43 -15.54 -12.34
CA THR A 3 11.25 -15.72 -11.15
C THR A 3 11.10 -14.47 -10.28
N GLN A 4 10.36 -14.64 -9.17
CA GLN A 4 10.24 -13.68 -8.09
C GLN A 4 11.47 -13.79 -7.18
N HIS A 5 12.25 -12.72 -7.06
CA HIS A 5 13.19 -12.55 -5.94
C HIS A 5 12.77 -11.37 -5.05
N LEU A 6 12.24 -11.78 -3.90
CA LEU A 6 12.23 -11.19 -2.56
C LEU A 6 12.68 -9.73 -2.37
N VAL A 7 11.68 -8.86 -2.16
CA VAL A 7 11.78 -7.65 -1.34
C VAL A 7 11.24 -7.99 0.05
N PRO A 8 11.91 -7.64 1.18
CA PRO A 8 11.29 -7.69 2.48
C PRO A 8 10.30 -6.52 2.59
N ARG A 9 9.07 -6.74 2.12
CA ARG A 9 7.93 -5.91 2.52
C ARG A 9 7.71 -6.18 4.00
N CYS A 10 8.12 -5.26 4.88
CA CYS A 10 7.58 -5.21 6.23
C CYS A 10 6.05 -5.05 6.14
N PRO A 11 5.25 -6.04 6.55
CA PRO A 11 3.83 -5.84 6.73
C PRO A 11 3.65 -5.44 8.20
N LEU A 12 3.59 -4.14 8.48
CA LEU A 12 2.93 -3.69 9.70
C LEU A 12 1.42 -3.91 9.50
N LYS A 13 1.01 -5.17 9.68
CA LYS A 13 -0.36 -5.50 10.07
C LYS A 13 -0.60 -4.73 11.36
N ILE A 14 -1.45 -3.72 11.27
CA ILE A 14 -2.15 -3.17 12.42
C ILE A 14 -2.94 -4.33 13.01
N HIS A 15 -2.41 -4.96 14.06
CA HIS A 15 -3.20 -5.85 14.88
C HIS A 15 -4.22 -5.01 15.64
N ARG A 16 -5.39 -4.82 15.03
CA ARG A 16 -6.64 -4.71 15.80
C ARG A 16 -6.87 -6.08 16.43
N HIS A 17 -6.37 -6.29 17.65
CA HIS A 17 -6.87 -7.38 18.49
C HIS A 17 -8.08 -6.86 19.27
N SER A 18 -9.24 -7.01 18.64
CA SER A 18 -10.52 -7.15 19.34
C SER A 18 -10.55 -8.58 19.91
N HIS A 19 -10.33 -8.75 21.21
CA HIS A 19 -10.73 -9.98 21.88
C HIS A 19 -12.21 -9.89 22.23
N ALA A 20 -13.07 -10.22 21.26
CA ALA A 20 -14.40 -10.71 21.53
C ALA A 20 -14.29 -12.23 21.73
N ILE A 21 -14.44 -12.68 22.98
CA ILE A 21 -14.53 -14.10 23.30
C ILE A 21 -15.96 -14.55 22.96
N LYS A 22 -16.12 -15.36 21.91
CA LYS A 22 -17.30 -16.21 21.70
C LYS A 22 -16.86 -17.69 21.70
N PRO A 23 -17.66 -18.61 22.27
CA PRO A 23 -17.24 -19.98 22.56
C PRO A 23 -17.25 -20.89 21.34
N ARG A 24 -16.27 -21.80 21.27
CA ARG A 24 -16.19 -22.91 20.30
C ARG A 24 -17.16 -24.03 20.67
N ARG A 25 -18.10 -24.36 19.77
CA ARG A 25 -18.78 -25.66 19.71
C ARG A 25 -17.82 -26.72 19.17
N ARG A 26 -17.86 -27.93 19.72
CA ARG A 26 -17.35 -29.17 19.11
C ARG A 26 -18.53 -30.12 18.95
N ASP A 27 -18.71 -30.63 17.73
CA ASP A 27 -19.67 -31.68 17.37
C ASP A 27 -18.97 -33.06 17.39
N ALA A 28 -19.67 -34.08 17.91
CA ALA A 28 -19.67 -35.51 17.48
C ALA A 28 -20.60 -36.33 18.44
N PRO A 29 -21.05 -37.56 18.07
CA PRO A 29 -22.08 -37.96 17.09
C PRO A 29 -23.32 -38.64 17.78
N PRO A 30 -24.35 -39.18 17.07
CA PRO A 30 -25.71 -39.38 17.61
C PRO A 30 -26.05 -40.80 18.09
N LEU A 31 -27.17 -40.95 18.84
CA LEU A 31 -28.20 -42.04 18.89
C LEU A 31 -28.79 -42.19 20.33
N PRO A 32 -29.96 -42.85 20.57
CA PRO A 32 -31.30 -42.66 19.98
C PRO A 32 -32.46 -42.52 21.02
N SER A 33 -33.64 -42.13 20.51
CA SER A 33 -35.03 -42.49 20.92
C SER A 33 -35.57 -42.23 22.35
N SER A 34 -36.46 -41.23 22.45
CA SER A 34 -37.88 -41.23 22.93
C SER A 34 -38.43 -42.48 23.68
N PRO A 35 -39.47 -42.40 24.55
CA PRO A 35 -40.69 -41.61 24.26
C PRO A 35 -41.55 -41.04 25.43
N SER A 36 -42.56 -40.27 24.99
CA SER A 36 -43.94 -40.14 25.51
C SER A 36 -44.14 -39.45 26.88
N THR A 37 -45.11 -38.57 27.11
CA THR A 37 -46.45 -38.39 26.52
C THR A 37 -47.09 -37.12 27.10
N GLY A 38 -48.03 -36.52 26.35
CA GLY A 38 -49.22 -35.93 26.98
C GLY A 38 -49.51 -34.45 26.73
N PHE A 39 -50.17 -34.16 25.61
CA PHE A 39 -51.38 -33.31 25.45
C PHE A 39 -51.60 -32.16 26.47
N ALA A 40 -51.68 -30.88 26.09
CA ALA A 40 -52.59 -30.18 25.17
C ALA A 40 -53.38 -29.11 25.97
N GLN A 41 -53.21 -27.86 25.51
CA GLN A 41 -54.02 -26.63 25.62
C GLN A 41 -55.51 -26.75 26.07
N PRO A 42 -56.14 -25.70 26.68
CA PRO A 42 -56.38 -24.43 25.94
C PRO A 42 -56.53 -23.07 26.70
N ARG A 43 -56.33 -22.04 25.86
CA ARG A 43 -56.86 -20.66 25.72
C ARG A 43 -57.76 -19.96 26.79
N SER A 44 -57.53 -18.63 26.88
CA SER A 44 -58.45 -17.45 26.99
C SER A 44 -59.46 -17.41 28.15
N ASP A 45 -59.80 -16.32 28.85
CA ASP A 45 -59.71 -14.86 28.71
C ASP A 45 -60.00 -14.25 30.10
N GLY A 46 -59.73 -12.95 30.32
CA GLY A 46 -60.41 -12.15 31.36
C GLY A 46 -59.51 -11.28 32.23
N GLY A 47 -59.68 -9.96 32.14
CA GLY A 47 -58.83 -8.94 32.76
C GLY A 47 -59.03 -8.68 34.25
N GLY A 48 -58.08 -7.94 34.84
CA GLY A 48 -58.15 -7.37 36.18
C GLY A 48 -56.85 -6.68 36.57
N ARG A 49 -56.93 -5.42 37.01
CA ARG A 49 -55.81 -4.56 37.44
C ARG A 49 -55.04 -5.13 38.64
N GLY A 50 -53.73 -4.87 38.70
CA GLY A 50 -52.97 -4.96 39.94
C GLY A 50 -51.46 -4.96 39.71
N GLY A 51 -50.74 -3.98 40.24
CA GLY A 51 -49.29 -3.89 40.11
C GLY A 51 -48.56 -5.05 40.79
N GLY A 52 -47.51 -5.54 40.15
CA GLY A 52 -46.59 -6.55 40.69
C GLY A 52 -45.41 -6.70 39.76
N ARG A 53 -44.23 -6.30 40.22
CA ARG A 53 -42.96 -6.48 39.50
C ARG A 53 -42.68 -7.99 39.43
N GLU A 54 -42.58 -8.53 38.23
CA GLU A 54 -42.13 -9.89 37.98
C GLU A 54 -40.68 -10.06 38.46
N ALA A 55 -40.47 -11.10 39.27
CA ALA A 55 -39.15 -11.63 39.59
C ALA A 55 -38.75 -12.58 38.46
N GLU A 56 -37.66 -12.27 37.77
CA GLU A 56 -37.09 -13.16 36.74
C GLU A 56 -36.15 -14.16 37.45
N GLU A 57 -36.61 -15.41 37.53
CA GLU A 57 -35.90 -16.54 38.14
C GLU A 57 -34.88 -17.12 37.15
N ILE A 58 -33.59 -16.86 37.34
CA ILE A 58 -32.53 -17.41 36.49
C ILE A 58 -32.03 -18.75 37.07
N GLY A 59 -32.57 -19.84 36.52
CA GLY A 59 -31.88 -21.12 36.21
C GLY A 59 -31.23 -21.93 37.35
N ARG A 60 -31.85 -23.07 37.70
CA ARG A 60 -31.20 -24.21 38.37
C ARG A 60 -30.36 -25.02 37.39
N GLY A 61 -29.08 -25.25 37.71
CA GLY A 61 -28.23 -26.25 37.07
C GLY A 61 -27.62 -27.18 38.12
N SER A 62 -27.94 -28.46 38.04
CA SER A 62 -27.42 -29.56 38.85
C SER A 62 -25.99 -29.94 38.41
N GLY A 63 -25.03 -29.92 39.33
CA GLY A 63 -23.67 -30.42 39.15
C GLY A 63 -23.17 -31.06 40.45
N ASP A 64 -22.58 -32.24 40.31
CA ASP A 64 -22.14 -33.21 41.32
C ASP A 64 -21.14 -32.66 42.38
N PRO A 65 -21.08 -33.20 43.61
CA PRO A 65 -20.31 -32.64 44.72
C PRO A 65 -18.89 -33.20 44.76
N GLY A 66 -17.93 -32.44 44.24
CA GLY A 66 -16.51 -32.80 44.23
C GLY A 66 -15.61 -31.63 44.61
N GLY A 67 -15.80 -31.06 45.80
CA GLY A 67 -14.99 -29.98 46.35
C GLY A 67 -15.83 -29.07 47.25
N GLY A 68 -15.65 -29.18 48.57
CA GLY A 68 -16.45 -28.48 49.56
C GLY A 68 -16.43 -26.95 49.37
N GLY A 69 -17.60 -26.39 49.05
CA GLY A 69 -17.85 -24.94 49.04
C GLY A 69 -19.36 -24.67 48.99
N GLU A 70 -19.93 -24.12 50.07
CA GLU A 70 -21.35 -23.75 50.20
C GLU A 70 -21.68 -22.45 49.47
N VAL A 71 -22.79 -22.41 48.71
CA VAL A 71 -23.28 -21.26 47.93
C VAL A 71 -24.21 -20.37 48.77
N VAL A 72 -23.93 -19.06 48.85
CA VAL A 72 -24.78 -18.07 49.55
C VAL A 72 -25.18 -16.94 48.60
N TYR A 73 -26.48 -16.62 48.55
CA TYR A 73 -27.07 -15.53 47.76
C TYR A 73 -27.28 -14.26 48.61
N LEU A 74 -27.04 -13.07 48.03
CA LEU A 74 -27.47 -11.79 48.59
C LEU A 74 -28.84 -11.42 48.01
N TYR A 75 -29.86 -11.32 48.87
CA TYR A 75 -31.17 -10.77 48.52
C TYR A 75 -31.24 -9.31 48.97
N VAL A 76 -31.32 -8.37 48.03
CA VAL A 76 -31.68 -6.98 48.34
C VAL A 76 -33.20 -6.89 48.29
N ARG A 77 -33.86 -6.93 49.45
CA ARG A 77 -35.30 -6.64 49.55
C ARG A 77 -35.51 -5.40 50.43
N GLY A 78 -35.97 -4.31 49.78
CA GLY A 78 -36.61 -3.15 50.42
C GLY A 78 -36.00 -2.65 51.73
N GLY A 79 -34.88 -1.91 51.65
CA GLY A 79 -34.56 -0.88 52.65
C GLY A 79 -34.28 -1.30 54.09
N SER A 80 -34.07 -2.58 54.43
CA SER A 80 -33.65 -2.98 55.77
C SER A 80 -32.59 -4.08 55.73
N ILE A 81 -31.44 -3.78 56.33
CA ILE A 81 -30.24 -4.62 56.42
C ILE A 81 -30.39 -5.54 57.63
N VAL A 82 -30.29 -6.86 57.42
CA VAL A 82 -30.09 -7.81 58.52
C VAL A 82 -28.68 -8.38 58.39
N PRO A 83 -27.81 -8.24 59.41
CA PRO A 83 -26.42 -8.66 59.30
C PRO A 83 -26.35 -10.16 59.55
N TYR A 84 -26.22 -10.95 58.49
CA TYR A 84 -25.79 -12.34 58.63
C TYR A 84 -24.46 -12.56 57.92
N ARG A 85 -23.54 -13.18 58.69
CA ARG A 85 -22.14 -13.49 58.41
C ARG A 85 -21.81 -13.72 56.92
N MET A 86 -20.98 -12.82 56.40
CA MET A 86 -20.35 -12.90 55.09
C MET A 86 -19.26 -13.99 55.09
N VAL A 87 -19.61 -15.22 54.69
CA VAL A 87 -18.62 -16.26 54.36
C VAL A 87 -18.41 -16.26 52.85
N LEU A 88 -17.41 -15.50 52.43
CA LEU A 88 -16.99 -15.29 51.03
C LEU A 88 -16.03 -16.38 50.58
N VAL A 89 -16.49 -17.39 49.86
CA VAL A 89 -15.60 -18.21 49.02
C VAL A 89 -16.35 -18.70 47.79
N PHE A 90 -16.01 -18.21 46.59
CA PHE A 90 -16.29 -18.95 45.36
C PHE A 90 -15.11 -18.99 44.41
N CYS A 91 -15.04 -20.12 43.72
CA CYS A 91 -13.98 -20.69 42.89
C CYS A 91 -12.92 -19.70 42.40
N CYS A 92 -11.66 -20.03 42.68
CA CYS A 92 -10.47 -19.39 42.12
C CYS A 92 -10.15 -17.98 42.67
N LYS A 93 -10.06 -17.78 44.00
CA LYS A 93 -9.50 -16.56 44.66
C LYS A 93 -10.07 -15.17 44.22
N ASN A 94 -11.03 -15.10 43.29
CA ASN A 94 -11.67 -13.88 42.82
C ASN A 94 -12.79 -13.49 43.77
N ARG A 95 -12.47 -12.60 44.72
CA ARG A 95 -13.43 -12.07 45.70
C ARG A 95 -14.52 -11.23 45.02
N CYS A 96 -15.68 -11.10 45.68
CA CYS A 96 -16.85 -10.33 45.22
C CYS A 96 -16.52 -8.93 44.67
N LEU A 97 -15.56 -8.22 45.28
CA LEU A 97 -15.16 -6.89 44.86
C LEU A 97 -14.50 -6.88 43.47
N HIS A 98 -13.70 -7.90 43.13
CA HIS A 98 -13.10 -8.03 41.81
C HIS A 98 -14.17 -8.24 40.74
N ILE A 99 -15.18 -9.09 40.99
CA ILE A 99 -16.30 -9.32 40.07
C ILE A 99 -17.10 -8.03 39.84
N SER A 100 -17.35 -7.27 40.91
CA SER A 100 -18.01 -5.97 40.78
C SER A 100 -17.22 -4.97 39.93
N CYS A 101 -15.88 -5.01 40.01
CA CYS A 101 -14.99 -4.18 39.22
C CYS A 101 -14.88 -4.63 37.76
N ILE A 102 -15.04 -5.92 37.46
CA ILE A 102 -15.11 -6.44 36.08
C ILE A 102 -16.38 -5.92 35.39
N HIS A 103 -17.50 -5.87 36.11
CA HIS A 103 -18.81 -5.47 35.56
C HIS A 103 -19.18 -3.99 35.77
N GLY A 104 -18.41 -3.25 36.56
CA GLY A 104 -18.64 -1.81 36.79
C GLY A 104 -19.78 -1.49 37.77
N HIS A 105 -20.13 -2.40 38.67
CA HIS A 105 -21.27 -2.22 39.58
C HIS A 105 -20.93 -1.32 40.78
N ILE A 106 -21.11 0.00 40.61
CA ILE A 106 -20.76 1.02 41.62
C ILE A 106 -21.53 0.86 42.94
N GLU A 107 -22.84 0.57 42.91
CA GLU A 107 -23.62 0.45 44.15
C GLU A 107 -23.23 -0.79 44.95
N PHE A 108 -23.00 -1.91 44.26
CA PHE A 108 -22.48 -3.12 44.93
C PHE A 108 -21.10 -2.88 45.53
N PHE A 109 -20.24 -2.14 44.82
CA PHE A 109 -18.95 -1.71 45.33
C PHE A 109 -19.09 -0.89 46.64
N ARG A 110 -20.02 0.07 46.71
CA ARG A 110 -20.25 0.87 47.93
C ARG A 110 -20.68 0.00 49.11
N LEU A 111 -21.66 -0.87 48.90
CA LEU A 111 -22.15 -1.80 49.93
C LEU A 111 -21.05 -2.75 50.41
N ALA A 112 -20.22 -3.27 49.50
CA ALA A 112 -19.11 -4.15 49.86
C ALA A 112 -18.06 -3.45 50.75
N LEU A 113 -17.81 -2.16 50.54
CA LEU A 113 -16.88 -1.38 51.37
C LEU A 113 -17.44 -0.98 52.74
N GLU A 114 -18.76 -0.86 52.89
CA GLU A 114 -19.40 -0.67 54.20
C GLU A 114 -19.21 -1.90 55.09
N VAL A 115 -19.15 -3.09 54.49
CA VAL A 115 -18.96 -4.34 55.21
C VAL A 115 -17.49 -4.63 55.51
N ASP A 116 -16.59 -4.49 54.53
CA ASP A 116 -15.16 -4.77 54.71
C ASP A 116 -14.26 -3.91 53.82
N GLN A 117 -13.59 -2.93 54.42
CA GLN A 117 -12.62 -2.06 53.75
C GLN A 117 -11.31 -2.77 53.39
N SER A 118 -10.98 -3.88 54.06
CA SER A 118 -9.74 -4.62 53.80
C SER A 118 -9.70 -5.22 52.39
N LEU A 119 -10.88 -5.40 51.76
CA LEU A 119 -11.04 -5.93 50.40
C LEU A 119 -10.32 -5.09 49.33
N LEU A 120 -10.12 -3.80 49.55
CA LEU A 120 -9.39 -2.91 48.63
C LEU A 120 -7.94 -3.35 48.41
N SER A 121 -7.30 -3.86 49.46
CA SER A 121 -5.89 -4.28 49.44
C SER A 121 -5.66 -5.69 48.91
N LYS A 122 -6.74 -6.45 48.69
CA LYS A 122 -6.64 -7.87 48.31
C LYS A 122 -6.40 -8.00 46.82
N VAL A 123 -5.68 -9.05 46.47
CA VAL A 123 -5.31 -9.36 45.08
C VAL A 123 -5.99 -10.64 44.61
N ASN A 124 -6.29 -10.70 43.32
CA ASN A 124 -6.80 -11.89 42.65
C ASN A 124 -5.67 -12.88 42.27
N HIS A 125 -5.99 -13.91 41.50
CA HIS A 125 -5.04 -14.92 41.02
C HIS A 125 -4.00 -14.37 40.01
N GLU A 126 -4.30 -13.23 39.37
CA GLU A 126 -3.41 -12.51 38.45
C GLU A 126 -2.60 -11.42 39.18
N GLY A 127 -2.74 -11.30 40.51
CA GLY A 127 -2.04 -10.33 41.33
C GLY A 127 -2.64 -8.91 41.31
N GLU A 128 -3.80 -8.75 40.68
CA GLU A 128 -4.47 -7.47 40.46
C GLU A 128 -5.31 -7.05 41.67
N THR A 129 -5.30 -5.75 41.97
CA THR A 129 -6.21 -5.14 42.95
C THR A 129 -7.54 -4.78 42.27
N PRO A 130 -8.62 -4.55 43.03
CA PRO A 130 -9.88 -4.03 42.51
C PRO A 130 -9.70 -2.77 41.64
N LEU A 131 -8.76 -1.89 42.02
CA LEU A 131 -8.42 -0.70 41.24
C LEU A 131 -7.86 -1.08 39.86
N VAL A 132 -6.86 -1.97 39.79
CA VAL A 132 -6.27 -2.40 38.51
C VAL A 132 -7.32 -3.03 37.61
N ILE A 133 -8.19 -3.88 38.15
CA ILE A 133 -9.29 -4.50 37.40
C ILE A 133 -10.24 -3.46 36.83
N ALA A 134 -10.70 -2.51 37.66
CA ALA A 134 -11.63 -1.48 37.23
C ALA A 134 -11.04 -0.65 36.08
N VAL A 135 -9.75 -0.32 36.13
CA VAL A 135 -9.07 0.41 35.04
C VAL A 135 -8.89 -0.46 33.80
N ALA A 136 -8.46 -1.72 33.97
CA ALA A 136 -8.20 -2.66 32.88
C ALA A 136 -9.48 -2.98 32.09
N HIS A 137 -10.62 -3.12 32.78
CA HIS A 137 -11.93 -3.45 32.19
C HIS A 137 -12.73 -2.21 31.74
N GLY A 138 -12.19 -1.00 31.94
CA GLY A 138 -12.74 0.20 31.34
C GLY A 138 -13.74 1.00 32.19
N HIS A 139 -13.82 0.72 33.49
CA HIS A 139 -14.75 1.37 34.41
C HIS A 139 -14.12 2.59 35.08
N ALA A 140 -13.85 3.65 34.30
CA ALA A 140 -13.11 4.82 34.76
C ALA A 140 -13.74 5.55 35.97
N ASN A 141 -15.08 5.65 36.02
CA ASN A 141 -15.79 6.26 37.14
C ASN A 141 -15.62 5.47 38.44
N LEU A 142 -15.74 4.15 38.35
CA LEU A 142 -15.50 3.25 39.48
C LEU A 142 -14.04 3.29 39.92
N ALA A 143 -13.11 3.31 38.96
CA ALA A 143 -11.68 3.44 39.24
C ALA A 143 -11.34 4.78 39.94
N SER A 144 -11.98 5.88 39.54
CA SER A 144 -11.79 7.20 40.20
C SER A 144 -12.29 7.16 41.65
N LEU A 145 -13.44 6.52 41.90
CA LEU A 145 -13.98 6.34 43.24
C LEU A 145 -13.08 5.43 44.11
N LEU A 146 -12.61 4.32 43.54
CA LEU A 146 -11.65 3.42 44.17
C LEU A 146 -10.36 4.14 44.53
N LEU A 147 -9.80 4.93 43.60
CA LEU A 147 -8.59 5.71 43.82
C LEU A 147 -8.76 6.70 44.97
N LYS A 148 -9.88 7.43 45.00
CA LYS A 148 -10.21 8.36 46.09
C LYS A 148 -10.25 7.64 47.44
N ARG A 149 -10.93 6.48 47.52
CA ARG A 149 -10.99 5.69 48.76
C ARG A 149 -9.63 5.13 49.18
N CYS A 150 -8.82 4.65 48.25
CA CYS A 150 -7.46 4.21 48.54
C CYS A 150 -6.59 5.35 49.08
N ASN A 151 -6.74 6.57 48.54
CA ASN A 151 -6.05 7.75 49.04
C ASN A 151 -6.53 8.17 50.44
N ASP A 152 -7.85 8.23 50.67
CA ASP A 152 -8.45 8.56 51.97
C ASP A 152 -7.93 7.64 53.09
N LEU A 153 -7.69 6.37 52.75
CA LEU A 153 -7.19 5.34 53.68
C LEU A 153 -5.66 5.19 53.71
N GLY A 154 -4.92 5.98 52.93
CA GLY A 154 -3.45 5.91 52.87
C GLY A 154 -2.89 4.61 52.26
N LEU A 155 -3.67 3.91 51.43
CA LEU A 155 -3.33 2.60 50.83
C LEU A 155 -2.41 2.73 49.60
N GLN A 156 -1.30 3.45 49.72
CA GLN A 156 -0.38 3.71 48.60
C GLN A 156 0.20 2.43 47.99
N ALA A 157 0.54 1.43 48.81
CA ALA A 157 1.02 0.14 48.33
C ALA A 157 0.00 -0.60 47.43
N THR A 158 -1.29 -0.37 47.64
CA THR A 158 -2.37 -0.94 46.82
C THR A 158 -2.48 -0.23 45.48
N ILE A 159 -2.28 1.09 45.44
CA ILE A 159 -2.31 1.89 44.20
C ILE A 159 -1.12 1.53 43.31
N LEU A 160 0.06 1.35 43.89
CA LEU A 160 1.31 1.01 43.19
C LEU A 160 1.37 -0.46 42.71
N ARG A 161 0.36 -1.28 43.02
CA ARG A 161 0.37 -2.70 42.68
C ARG A 161 0.38 -2.89 41.16
N GLN A 162 1.15 -3.89 40.73
CA GLN A 162 1.23 -4.34 39.35
C GLN A 162 0.50 -5.67 39.17
N ASP A 163 -0.04 -5.89 37.98
CA ASP A 163 -0.58 -7.18 37.54
C ASP A 163 0.55 -8.18 37.18
N LYS A 164 0.15 -9.36 36.71
CA LYS A 164 1.05 -10.41 36.22
C LYS A 164 1.97 -9.96 35.06
N ASP A 165 1.49 -9.02 34.25
CA ASP A 165 2.24 -8.41 33.14
C ASP A 165 3.10 -7.21 33.61
N LYS A 166 3.27 -7.04 34.93
CA LYS A 166 3.96 -5.90 35.54
C LYS A 166 3.35 -4.53 35.15
N SER A 167 2.13 -4.51 34.63
CA SER A 167 1.41 -3.28 34.33
C SER A 167 0.71 -2.79 35.59
N ASN A 168 0.87 -1.51 35.90
CA ASN A 168 0.11 -0.85 36.96
C ASN A 168 -1.16 -0.17 36.41
N ALA A 169 -1.96 0.41 37.30
CA ALA A 169 -3.17 1.14 36.94
C ALA A 169 -2.92 2.23 35.87
N LEU A 170 -1.78 2.94 35.93
CA LEU A 170 -1.46 3.99 34.96
C LEU A 170 -1.18 3.43 33.56
N HIS A 171 -0.50 2.28 33.44
CA HIS A 171 -0.31 1.62 32.14
C HIS A 171 -1.66 1.26 31.50
N HIS A 172 -2.61 0.75 32.30
CA HIS A 172 -3.96 0.41 31.81
C HIS A 172 -4.77 1.65 31.44
N ALA A 173 -4.71 2.72 32.24
CA ALA A 173 -5.39 3.97 31.94
C ALA A 173 -4.92 4.57 30.60
N ILE A 174 -3.60 4.60 30.37
CA ILE A 174 -3.00 5.08 29.11
C ILE A 174 -3.33 4.12 27.95
N ARG A 175 -3.31 2.80 28.17
CA ARG A 175 -3.64 1.80 27.14
C ARG A 175 -5.09 1.93 26.66
N ASN A 176 -6.01 2.20 27.58
CA ASN A 176 -7.43 2.34 27.29
C ASN A 176 -7.83 3.77 26.89
N GLY A 177 -6.95 4.76 27.07
CA GLY A 177 -7.19 6.15 26.65
C GLY A 177 -7.96 6.99 27.67
N TYR A 178 -7.97 6.61 28.94
CA TYR A 178 -8.63 7.36 30.01
C TYR A 178 -7.73 8.48 30.52
N MET A 179 -7.74 9.61 29.78
CA MET A 179 -6.82 10.72 30.02
C MET A 179 -6.98 11.35 31.41
N ASP A 180 -8.22 11.67 31.80
CA ASP A 180 -8.51 12.29 33.10
C ASP A 180 -8.14 11.38 34.27
N LEU A 181 -8.45 10.08 34.15
CA LEU A 181 -8.08 9.08 35.15
C LEU A 181 -6.57 8.89 35.23
N ALA A 182 -5.86 8.92 34.11
CA ALA A 182 -4.40 8.85 34.10
C ALA A 182 -3.77 10.06 34.80
N ILE A 183 -4.33 11.26 34.63
CA ILE A 183 -3.92 12.47 35.36
C ILE A 183 -4.21 12.32 36.85
N GLN A 184 -5.42 11.88 37.24
CA GLN A 184 -5.77 11.63 38.65
C GLN A 184 -4.84 10.60 39.30
N LEU A 185 -4.50 9.52 38.59
CA LEU A 185 -3.56 8.50 39.07
C LEU A 185 -2.15 9.08 39.27
N LEU A 186 -1.70 9.96 38.37
CA LEU A 186 -0.40 10.63 38.48
C LEU A 186 -0.34 11.61 39.65
N GLU A 187 -1.42 12.36 39.88
CA GLU A 187 -1.54 13.28 41.03
C GLU A 187 -1.59 12.52 42.36
N ALA A 188 -2.29 11.38 42.39
CA ALA A 188 -2.40 10.54 43.57
C ALA A 188 -1.12 9.77 43.91
N ALA A 189 -0.41 9.25 42.90
CA ALA A 189 0.76 8.39 43.08
C ALA A 189 1.78 8.56 41.93
N PRO A 190 2.66 9.57 42.00
CA PRO A 190 3.69 9.82 40.98
C PRO A 190 4.64 8.63 40.74
N ALA A 191 4.86 7.79 41.75
CA ALA A 191 5.70 6.60 41.66
C ALA A 191 5.17 5.54 40.65
N LEU A 192 3.89 5.62 40.24
CA LEU A 192 3.35 4.81 39.13
C LEU A 192 4.14 5.02 37.82
N SER A 193 4.78 6.17 37.67
CA SER A 193 5.56 6.53 36.49
C SER A 193 6.94 5.86 36.39
N HIS A 194 7.43 5.24 37.46
CA HIS A 194 8.79 4.65 37.51
C HIS A 194 8.81 3.22 36.95
N HIS A 195 7.68 2.52 37.03
CA HIS A 195 7.58 1.11 36.66
C HIS A 195 7.48 0.91 35.15
N VAL A 196 7.93 -0.26 34.69
CA VAL A 196 7.77 -0.74 33.32
C VAL A 196 7.07 -2.09 33.33
N ASN A 197 6.28 -2.36 32.29
CA ASN A 197 5.61 -3.64 32.10
C ASN A 197 6.58 -4.74 31.61
N ILE A 198 6.08 -5.96 31.38
CA ILE A 198 6.87 -7.08 30.83
C ILE A 198 7.52 -6.78 29.46
N TYR A 199 6.94 -5.87 28.69
CA TYR A 199 7.46 -5.42 27.39
C TYR A 199 8.49 -4.30 27.53
N ARG A 200 8.89 -3.95 28.76
CA ARG A 200 9.77 -2.82 29.11
C ARG A 200 9.20 -1.45 28.71
N GLU A 201 7.88 -1.35 28.56
CA GLU A 201 7.23 -0.09 28.23
C GLU A 201 6.90 0.66 29.51
N SER A 202 7.38 1.89 29.59
CA SER A 202 7.01 2.86 30.62
C SER A 202 5.71 3.59 30.27
N PRO A 203 4.99 4.14 31.26
CA PRO A 203 3.85 5.02 31.01
C PRO A 203 4.19 6.18 30.08
N MET A 204 5.40 6.77 30.19
CA MET A 204 5.83 7.88 29.34
C MET A 204 5.98 7.44 27.88
N PHE A 205 6.62 6.29 27.65
CA PHE A 205 6.75 5.74 26.31
C PHE A 205 5.38 5.45 25.69
N MET A 206 4.46 4.83 26.44
CA MET A 206 3.09 4.55 25.97
C MET A 206 2.32 5.83 25.66
N ALA A 207 2.40 6.85 26.52
CA ALA A 207 1.73 8.13 26.32
C ALA A 207 2.21 8.83 25.04
N VAL A 208 3.53 8.89 24.83
CA VAL A 208 4.12 9.49 23.62
C VAL A 208 3.75 8.71 22.36
N MET A 209 3.82 7.37 22.40
CA MET A 209 3.43 6.49 21.29
C MET A 209 1.97 6.69 20.87
N ARG A 210 1.10 7.04 21.82
CA ARG A 210 -0.33 7.29 21.59
C ARG A 210 -0.67 8.75 21.28
N GLY A 211 0.30 9.67 21.36
CA GLY A 211 0.07 11.10 21.15
C GLY A 211 -0.65 11.79 22.31
N PHE A 212 -0.59 11.23 23.52
CA PHE A 212 -1.20 11.79 24.72
C PHE A 212 -0.27 12.84 25.33
N ARG A 213 -0.21 14.00 24.68
CA ARG A 213 0.73 15.08 24.98
C ARG A 213 0.68 15.56 26.43
N ASP A 214 -0.51 15.80 26.97
CA ASP A 214 -0.66 16.32 28.34
C ASP A 214 -0.11 15.34 29.39
N ILE A 215 -0.43 14.04 29.24
CA ILE A 215 0.12 12.98 30.10
C ILE A 215 1.64 12.88 29.93
N ALA A 216 2.14 12.92 28.70
CA ALA A 216 3.58 12.85 28.43
C ALA A 216 4.34 14.01 29.08
N LEU A 217 3.79 15.23 29.05
CA LEU A 217 4.37 16.41 29.70
C LEU A 217 4.37 16.28 31.22
N ARG A 218 3.24 15.87 31.82
CA ARG A 218 3.17 15.58 33.26
C ARG A 218 4.17 14.52 33.71
N LEU A 219 4.30 13.44 32.95
CA LEU A 219 5.29 12.39 33.22
C LEU A 219 6.72 12.92 33.12
N LEU A 220 6.99 13.85 32.21
CA LEU A 220 8.31 14.46 32.03
C LEU A 220 8.65 15.48 33.13
N GLU A 221 7.65 16.04 33.80
CA GLU A 221 7.84 16.87 35.00
C GLU A 221 8.36 16.05 36.19
N ILE A 222 8.06 14.75 36.25
CA ILE A 222 8.54 13.84 37.30
C ILE A 222 9.98 13.40 37.01
N ASN A 223 10.92 13.79 37.86
CA ASN A 223 12.36 13.57 37.66
C ASN A 223 12.71 12.09 37.39
N ASP A 224 12.18 11.18 38.21
CA ASP A 224 12.48 9.74 38.17
C ASP A 224 11.53 8.92 37.27
N SER A 225 10.67 9.57 36.48
CA SER A 225 9.78 8.86 35.57
C SER A 225 10.56 8.07 34.52
N SER A 226 10.24 6.78 34.41
CA SER A 226 10.84 5.91 33.40
C SER A 226 10.47 6.38 32.00
N HIS A 227 11.46 6.36 31.12
CA HIS A 227 11.34 6.69 29.71
C HIS A 227 11.53 5.47 28.82
N ALA A 228 11.68 4.27 29.40
CA ALA A 228 12.00 3.05 28.67
C ALA A 228 10.81 2.56 27.82
N GLY A 229 11.14 1.88 26.73
CA GLY A 229 10.21 1.26 25.79
C GLY A 229 10.68 -0.12 25.37
N SER A 230 9.82 -0.80 24.62
CA SER A 230 10.15 -2.08 23.98
C SER A 230 11.33 -1.95 23.01
N PHE A 231 12.08 -3.04 22.80
CA PHE A 231 13.24 -3.09 21.89
C PHE A 231 14.36 -2.07 22.21
N CYS A 232 14.61 -1.81 23.51
CA CYS A 232 15.56 -0.79 23.98
C CYS A 232 15.23 0.64 23.52
N ARG A 233 14.03 0.87 22.99
CA ARG A 233 13.56 2.22 22.66
C ARG A 233 13.28 3.00 23.92
N HIS A 234 13.11 4.30 23.75
CA HIS A 234 12.68 5.19 24.83
C HIS A 234 11.73 6.26 24.30
N ALA A 235 11.22 7.11 25.20
CA ALA A 235 10.25 8.14 24.88
C ALA A 235 10.67 9.01 23.67
N LEU A 236 11.94 9.42 23.56
CA LEU A 236 12.40 10.19 22.40
C LEU A 236 12.38 9.41 21.07
N HIS A 237 12.62 8.10 21.06
CA HIS A 237 12.39 7.26 19.87
C HIS A 237 10.90 7.21 19.49
N ALA A 238 10.01 7.16 20.49
CA ALA A 238 8.57 7.24 20.25
C ALA A 238 8.16 8.60 19.65
N VAL A 239 8.77 9.70 20.12
CA VAL A 239 8.56 11.04 19.52
C VAL A 239 8.97 11.05 18.06
N ALA A 240 10.13 10.48 17.71
CA ALA A 240 10.60 10.39 16.33
C ALA A 240 9.66 9.59 15.42
N LYS A 241 8.87 8.67 15.96
CA LYS A 241 7.84 7.93 15.22
C LYS A 241 6.53 8.71 15.10
N ASN A 242 6.09 9.36 16.17
CA ASN A 242 4.85 10.15 16.20
C ASN A 242 4.99 11.43 15.36
N GLY A 243 6.10 12.16 15.56
CA GLY A 243 6.38 13.45 14.91
C GLY A 243 6.02 14.66 15.77
N ASP A 244 5.82 14.48 17.08
CA ASP A 244 5.48 15.59 17.98
C ASP A 244 6.71 16.45 18.29
N GLN A 245 6.85 17.53 17.52
CA GLN A 245 7.94 18.50 17.65
C GLN A 245 8.01 19.10 19.06
N PHE A 246 6.87 19.38 19.68
CA PHE A 246 6.86 20.04 20.98
C PHE A 246 7.37 19.11 22.08
N ILE A 247 6.93 17.85 22.09
CA ILE A 247 7.44 16.87 23.06
C ILE A 247 8.93 16.63 22.82
N ALA A 248 9.39 16.63 21.56
CA ALA A 248 10.82 16.54 21.25
C ALA A 248 11.62 17.64 21.96
N ALA A 249 11.21 18.89 21.81
CA ALA A 249 11.84 20.05 22.45
C ALA A 249 11.88 19.93 23.97
N GLN A 250 10.76 19.52 24.59
CA GLN A 250 10.70 19.36 26.05
C GLN A 250 11.60 18.23 26.57
N ILE A 251 11.62 17.08 25.87
CA ILE A 251 12.50 15.97 26.23
C ILE A 251 13.96 16.36 26.04
N MET A 252 14.32 17.04 24.95
CA MET A 252 15.70 17.51 24.73
C MET A 252 16.15 18.51 25.80
N LYS A 253 15.26 19.40 26.25
CA LYS A 253 15.55 20.34 27.33
C LYS A 253 15.82 19.66 28.68
N LYS A 254 15.04 18.63 29.04
CA LYS A 254 15.12 17.98 30.36
C LYS A 254 16.04 16.75 30.40
N ARG A 255 16.16 16.03 29.29
CA ARG A 255 16.86 14.74 29.17
C ARG A 255 17.64 14.63 27.85
N PRO A 256 18.60 15.55 27.56
CA PRO A 256 19.34 15.56 26.30
C PRO A 256 20.16 14.29 26.05
N GLN A 257 20.57 13.57 27.10
CA GLN A 257 21.30 12.30 27.01
C GLN A 257 20.55 11.20 26.25
N LEU A 258 19.24 11.34 26.04
CA LEU A 258 18.46 10.38 25.26
C LEU A 258 18.70 10.51 23.75
N ALA A 259 19.23 11.63 23.27
CA ALA A 259 19.42 11.85 21.83
C ALA A 259 20.41 10.88 21.18
N ARG A 260 21.39 10.38 21.95
CA ARG A 260 22.46 9.49 21.47
C ARG A 260 22.27 8.02 21.84
N LYS A 261 21.26 7.70 22.65
CA LYS A 261 20.98 6.30 23.01
C LYS A 261 20.31 5.63 21.82
N ALA A 262 20.93 4.58 21.33
CA ALA A 262 20.40 3.80 20.23
C ALA A 262 19.43 2.71 20.72
N ASP A 263 18.50 2.31 19.86
CA ASP A 263 17.61 1.17 20.12
C ASP A 263 18.27 -0.19 19.83
N SER A 264 17.52 -1.29 19.86
CA SER A 264 18.06 -2.63 19.58
C SER A 264 18.58 -2.82 18.16
N ASN A 265 18.18 -1.96 17.22
CA ASN A 265 18.68 -1.96 15.85
C ASN A 265 19.79 -0.92 15.66
N GLU A 266 20.27 -0.34 16.76
CA GLU A 266 21.29 0.71 16.77
C GLU A 266 20.84 1.99 16.06
N ASP A 267 19.53 2.18 15.90
CA ASP A 267 18.96 3.42 15.39
C ASP A 267 18.83 4.43 16.53
N THR A 268 19.40 5.62 16.36
CA THR A 268 19.18 6.76 17.25
C THR A 268 17.84 7.46 16.96
N PRO A 269 17.28 8.27 17.88
CA PRO A 269 16.04 9.00 17.65
C PRO A 269 16.09 9.89 16.39
N ILE A 270 17.23 10.53 16.12
CA ILE A 270 17.38 11.37 14.91
C ILE A 270 17.32 10.54 13.63
N ARG A 271 17.91 9.34 13.63
CA ARG A 271 17.80 8.39 12.51
C ARG A 271 16.36 7.98 12.27
N LEU A 272 15.61 7.66 13.33
CA LEU A 272 14.19 7.33 13.20
C LEU A 272 13.38 8.53 12.67
N ALA A 273 13.69 9.76 13.10
CA ALA A 273 13.03 10.96 12.59
C ALA A 273 13.29 11.14 11.08
N VAL A 274 14.52 10.89 10.61
CA VAL A 274 14.86 10.85 9.19
C VAL A 274 14.07 9.76 8.47
N CYS A 275 14.12 8.53 8.97
CA CYS A 275 13.45 7.38 8.37
C CYS A 275 11.92 7.56 8.25
N TYR A 276 11.28 8.16 9.25
CA TYR A 276 9.84 8.41 9.30
C TYR A 276 9.41 9.77 8.73
N ASN A 277 10.32 10.52 8.11
CA ASN A 277 10.05 11.83 7.50
C ASN A 277 9.50 12.87 8.49
N LYS A 278 10.02 12.91 9.72
CA LYS A 278 9.60 13.84 10.77
C LYS A 278 10.51 15.06 10.81
N VAL A 279 10.32 15.96 9.84
CA VAL A 279 11.12 17.19 9.67
C VAL A 279 11.13 18.06 10.93
N GLY A 280 9.98 18.24 11.59
CA GLY A 280 9.90 19.05 12.82
C GLY A 280 10.72 18.48 13.97
N VAL A 281 10.65 17.16 14.19
CA VAL A 281 11.46 16.50 15.24
C VAL A 281 12.95 16.55 14.89
N LEU A 282 13.31 16.33 13.62
CA LEU A 282 14.69 16.47 13.15
C LEU A 282 15.25 17.88 13.43
N ARG A 283 14.46 18.92 13.11
CA ARG A 283 14.83 20.32 13.38
C ARG A 283 15.12 20.55 14.86
N GLU A 284 14.24 20.12 15.76
CA GLU A 284 14.45 20.30 17.21
C GLU A 284 15.69 19.58 17.71
N LEU A 285 15.93 18.34 17.24
CA LEU A 285 17.12 17.58 17.62
C LEU A 285 18.40 18.30 17.18
N LEU A 286 18.44 18.79 15.92
CA LEU A 286 19.60 19.50 15.37
C LEU A 286 19.81 20.90 15.97
N GLN A 287 18.74 21.60 16.35
CA GLN A 287 18.81 22.88 17.06
C GLN A 287 19.42 22.73 18.46
N HIS A 288 19.16 21.61 19.12
CA HIS A 288 19.72 21.31 20.44
C HIS A 288 21.15 20.75 20.37
N ASP A 289 21.43 19.86 19.43
CA ASP A 289 22.76 19.28 19.22
C ASP A 289 23.03 19.01 17.74
N ILE A 290 23.81 19.90 17.12
CA ILE A 290 24.12 19.86 15.68
C ILE A 290 24.98 18.64 15.32
N SER A 291 25.76 18.12 16.26
CA SER A 291 26.67 17.00 16.00
C SER A 291 25.92 15.68 15.75
N LEU A 292 24.64 15.60 16.12
CA LEU A 292 23.75 14.50 15.76
C LEU A 292 23.58 14.37 14.23
N GLY A 293 23.76 15.47 13.48
CA GLY A 293 23.68 15.50 12.02
C GLY A 293 24.75 14.66 11.30
N TYR A 294 25.83 14.30 12.00
CA TYR A 294 26.98 13.58 11.47
C TYR A 294 27.02 12.11 11.91
N GLU A 295 25.94 11.61 12.54
CA GLU A 295 25.87 10.22 12.97
C GLU A 295 25.83 9.25 11.79
N VAL A 296 26.59 8.16 11.94
CA VAL A 296 26.64 7.02 11.03
C VAL A 296 26.24 5.78 11.83
N ASN A 297 25.40 4.91 11.26
CA ASN A 297 25.00 3.67 11.93
C ASN A 297 26.03 2.57 11.64
N ASN A 298 25.92 1.44 12.32
CA ASN A 298 26.87 0.35 12.16
C ASN A 298 26.84 -0.31 10.77
N GLN A 299 25.75 -0.13 10.01
CA GLN A 299 25.71 -0.55 8.61
C GLN A 299 26.46 0.41 7.68
N GLY A 300 26.77 1.63 8.13
CA GLY A 300 27.53 2.64 7.37
C GLY A 300 26.65 3.67 6.65
N PHE A 301 25.33 3.62 6.84
CA PHE A 301 24.42 4.64 6.31
C PHE A 301 24.59 5.92 7.11
N THR A 302 24.66 7.03 6.40
CA THR A 302 24.55 8.38 6.95
C THR A 302 23.07 8.82 7.00
N LEU A 303 22.78 9.93 7.68
CA LEU A 303 21.41 10.48 7.67
C LEU A 303 20.97 10.90 6.26
N LEU A 304 21.86 11.51 5.47
CA LEU A 304 21.53 11.97 4.11
C LEU A 304 21.30 10.80 3.14
N THR A 305 22.11 9.75 3.21
CA THR A 305 21.89 8.52 2.42
C THR A 305 20.58 7.83 2.82
N SER A 306 20.25 7.78 4.11
CA SER A 306 18.96 7.23 4.58
C SER A 306 17.75 8.02 4.07
N ALA A 307 17.85 9.36 4.06
CA ALA A 307 16.82 10.23 3.47
C ALA A 307 16.68 9.97 1.96
N ALA A 308 17.79 9.76 1.26
CA ALA A 308 17.82 9.48 -0.17
C ALA A 308 17.22 8.13 -0.53
N THR A 309 17.55 7.06 0.21
CA THR A 309 16.98 5.71 0.04
C THR A 309 15.46 5.71 0.17
N ARG A 310 14.91 6.64 0.98
CA ARG A 310 13.46 6.77 1.22
C ARG A 310 12.78 7.91 0.44
N GLY A 311 13.54 8.75 -0.25
CA GLY A 311 13.02 9.89 -1.02
C GLY A 311 12.56 11.09 -0.19
N HIS A 312 13.04 11.26 1.03
CA HIS A 312 12.58 12.29 1.98
C HIS A 312 13.28 13.64 1.76
N VAL A 313 12.84 14.40 0.75
CA VAL A 313 13.43 15.70 0.38
C VAL A 313 13.36 16.73 1.50
N GLY A 314 12.24 16.82 2.22
CA GLY A 314 12.07 17.80 3.31
C GLY A 314 13.07 17.58 4.45
N VAL A 315 13.30 16.32 4.80
CA VAL A 315 14.33 15.92 5.77
C VAL A 315 15.73 16.26 5.28
N ALA A 316 16.07 15.93 4.03
CA ALA A 316 17.39 16.22 3.48
C ALA A 316 17.68 17.73 3.41
N ARG A 317 16.68 18.53 3.04
CA ARG A 317 16.78 20.00 3.05
C ARG A 317 17.02 20.53 4.46
N GLU A 318 16.24 20.07 5.43
CA GLU A 318 16.40 20.51 6.82
C GLU A 318 17.76 20.09 7.39
N LEU A 319 18.21 18.86 7.10
CA LEU A 319 19.52 18.37 7.49
C LEU A 319 20.64 19.25 6.92
N LEU A 320 20.58 19.61 5.63
CA LEU A 320 21.61 20.44 4.99
C LEU A 320 21.56 21.92 5.42
N ASN A 321 20.39 22.42 5.84
CA ASN A 321 20.28 23.77 6.40
C ASN A 321 21.05 23.90 7.72
N HIS A 322 21.06 22.84 8.54
CA HIS A 322 21.79 22.80 9.80
C HIS A 322 23.22 22.27 9.64
N CYS A 323 23.43 21.28 8.78
CA CYS A 323 24.70 20.60 8.55
C CYS A 323 25.04 20.58 7.04
N PRO A 324 25.58 21.69 6.48
CA PRO A 324 25.85 21.79 5.04
C PRO A 324 26.87 20.77 4.52
N ASP A 325 27.78 20.32 5.38
CA ASP A 325 28.82 19.32 5.13
C ASP A 325 28.42 17.91 5.60
N ALA A 326 27.12 17.66 5.80
CA ALA A 326 26.60 16.35 6.21
C ALA A 326 27.14 15.21 5.31
N PRO A 327 27.58 14.08 5.91
CA PRO A 327 28.12 12.95 5.16
C PRO A 327 27.13 12.41 4.11
N TYR A 328 27.56 12.38 2.85
CA TYR A 328 26.74 11.97 1.70
C TYR A 328 27.12 10.60 1.12
N ARG A 329 28.17 9.95 1.63
CA ARG A 329 28.62 8.61 1.23
C ARG A 329 28.37 7.59 2.33
N HIS A 330 28.00 6.40 1.91
CA HIS A 330 27.94 5.23 2.76
C HIS A 330 29.37 4.77 3.13
N VAL A 331 29.63 4.54 4.43
CA VAL A 331 31.00 4.38 4.97
C VAL A 331 31.54 2.95 4.85
N HIS A 332 30.71 1.92 5.02
CA HIS A 332 31.19 0.53 5.17
C HIS A 332 31.03 -0.34 3.93
N HIS A 333 30.01 -0.08 3.11
CA HIS A 333 29.73 -0.86 1.90
C HIS A 333 29.56 0.04 0.68
N GLN A 334 30.23 -0.34 -0.41
CA GLN A 334 30.05 0.15 -1.77
C GLN A 334 30.31 1.64 -2.02
N GLU A 335 30.68 2.42 -1.00
CA GLU A 335 30.89 3.88 -1.09
C GLU A 335 29.72 4.65 -1.74
N LEU A 336 28.51 4.07 -1.71
CA LEU A 336 27.34 4.61 -2.39
C LEU A 336 27.03 6.02 -1.89
N THR A 337 26.98 6.96 -2.82
CA THR A 337 26.50 8.32 -2.52
C THR A 337 24.98 8.33 -2.31
N CYS A 338 24.47 9.40 -1.70
CA CYS A 338 23.03 9.64 -1.59
C CYS A 338 22.36 9.71 -2.98
N LEU A 339 23.07 10.16 -4.03
CA LEU A 339 22.54 10.18 -5.40
C LEU A 339 22.36 8.76 -5.95
N HIS A 340 23.34 7.86 -5.79
CA HIS A 340 23.20 6.45 -6.16
C HIS A 340 21.98 5.82 -5.48
N SER A 341 21.84 6.03 -4.17
CA SER A 341 20.71 5.52 -3.38
C SER A 341 19.36 6.04 -3.89
N ALA A 342 19.27 7.33 -4.24
CA ALA A 342 18.05 7.93 -4.78
C ALA A 342 17.69 7.38 -6.17
N VAL A 343 18.67 7.21 -7.05
CA VAL A 343 18.50 6.64 -8.40
C VAL A 343 18.09 5.17 -8.33
N GLN A 344 18.80 4.37 -7.53
CA GLN A 344 18.52 2.95 -7.38
C GLN A 344 17.10 2.70 -6.86
N ASN A 345 16.56 3.58 -6.03
CA ASN A 345 15.19 3.49 -5.49
C ASN A 345 14.14 4.27 -6.32
N GLY A 346 14.54 4.97 -7.38
CA GLY A 346 13.63 5.67 -8.30
C GLY A 346 13.02 6.97 -7.74
N HIS A 347 13.66 7.61 -6.76
CA HIS A 347 13.14 8.81 -6.09
C HIS A 347 13.41 10.09 -6.89
N THR A 348 12.66 10.32 -7.98
CA THR A 348 12.88 11.44 -8.91
C THR A 348 12.93 12.81 -8.25
N LYS A 349 12.03 13.10 -7.30
CA LYS A 349 12.02 14.37 -6.56
C LYS A 349 13.28 14.60 -5.73
N PHE A 350 13.86 13.52 -5.20
CA PHE A 350 15.11 13.60 -4.45
C PHE A 350 16.29 13.82 -5.38
N ILE A 351 16.29 13.20 -6.56
CA ILE A 351 17.29 13.43 -7.60
C ILE A 351 17.24 14.89 -8.06
N GLU A 352 16.06 15.41 -8.39
CA GLU A 352 15.86 16.83 -8.74
C GLU A 352 16.37 17.77 -7.63
N PHE A 353 16.09 17.44 -6.36
CA PHE A 353 16.62 18.19 -5.22
C PHE A 353 18.15 18.20 -5.16
N ILE A 354 18.81 17.05 -5.35
CA ILE A 354 20.29 16.97 -5.41
C ILE A 354 20.81 17.83 -6.57
N LEU A 355 20.21 17.68 -7.76
CA LEU A 355 20.65 18.40 -8.97
C LEU A 355 20.45 19.91 -8.87
N GLN A 356 19.45 20.38 -8.11
CA GLN A 356 19.22 21.81 -7.85
C GLN A 356 20.08 22.36 -6.71
N THR A 357 20.75 21.51 -5.92
CA THR A 357 21.55 21.92 -4.77
C THR A 357 23.03 22.00 -5.17
N PRO A 358 23.63 23.20 -5.30
CA PRO A 358 24.99 23.35 -5.84
C PRO A 358 26.06 22.52 -5.12
N GLN A 359 25.96 22.42 -3.80
CA GLN A 359 26.90 21.65 -2.97
C GLN A 359 26.88 20.13 -3.26
N LEU A 360 25.75 19.62 -3.78
CA LEU A 360 25.54 18.21 -4.11
C LEU A 360 25.69 17.89 -5.60
N GLN A 361 25.76 18.89 -6.49
CA GLN A 361 25.95 18.67 -7.93
C GLN A 361 27.26 17.91 -8.24
N ARG A 362 28.29 18.09 -7.41
CA ARG A 362 29.55 17.33 -7.51
C ARG A 362 29.39 15.82 -7.37
N LEU A 363 28.24 15.33 -6.90
CA LEU A 363 27.97 13.89 -6.74
C LEU A 363 27.63 13.19 -8.06
N VAL A 364 27.30 13.93 -9.13
CA VAL A 364 26.78 13.36 -10.39
C VAL A 364 27.76 12.39 -11.05
N ASN A 365 29.05 12.73 -11.03
CA ASN A 365 30.12 11.90 -11.63
C ASN A 365 30.89 11.07 -10.59
N MET A 366 30.48 11.10 -9.31
CA MET A 366 31.15 10.26 -8.31
C MET A 366 30.86 8.79 -8.61
N GLN A 367 31.92 7.98 -8.57
CA GLN A 367 31.83 6.54 -8.70
C GLN A 367 31.65 5.88 -7.33
N ASP A 368 30.94 4.76 -7.33
CA ASP A 368 30.87 3.82 -6.22
C ASP A 368 32.10 2.87 -6.21
N SER A 369 32.13 1.90 -5.29
CA SER A 369 33.24 0.93 -5.22
C SER A 369 33.39 0.03 -6.45
N SER A 370 32.37 -0.03 -7.31
CA SER A 370 32.37 -0.74 -8.59
C SER A 370 32.66 0.18 -9.78
N GLY A 371 33.10 1.41 -9.55
CA GLY A 371 33.35 2.36 -10.62
C GLY A 371 32.06 2.91 -11.28
N ARG A 372 30.88 2.56 -10.75
CA ARG A 372 29.61 2.98 -11.35
C ARG A 372 29.20 4.34 -10.84
N THR A 373 28.75 5.18 -11.77
CA THR A 373 28.13 6.48 -11.46
C THR A 373 26.61 6.35 -11.30
N ALA A 374 25.97 7.42 -10.82
CA ALA A 374 24.51 7.49 -10.75
C ALA A 374 23.83 7.28 -12.12
N LEU A 375 24.50 7.62 -13.23
CA LEU A 375 23.99 7.40 -14.58
C LEU A 375 23.92 5.91 -14.93
N HIS A 376 24.91 5.10 -14.54
CA HIS A 376 24.91 3.65 -14.74
C HIS A 376 23.66 3.02 -14.11
N TYR A 377 23.38 3.35 -12.84
CA TYR A 377 22.18 2.88 -12.14
C TYR A 377 20.87 3.37 -12.79
N ALA A 378 20.85 4.58 -13.36
CA ALA A 378 19.67 5.12 -14.02
C ALA A 378 19.35 4.37 -15.32
N VAL A 379 20.39 3.99 -16.07
CA VAL A 379 20.27 3.20 -17.29
C VAL A 379 19.89 1.74 -16.97
N GLU A 380 20.53 1.14 -15.96
CA GLU A 380 20.19 -0.22 -15.48
C GLU A 380 18.70 -0.35 -15.13
N ARG A 381 18.14 0.68 -14.48
CA ARG A 381 16.72 0.74 -14.11
C ARG A 381 15.78 1.09 -15.27
N CYS A 382 16.31 1.40 -16.45
CA CYS A 382 15.52 1.77 -17.64
C CYS A 382 14.51 2.91 -17.36
N ASN A 383 14.92 3.92 -16.59
CA ASN A 383 14.04 5.03 -16.20
C ASN A 383 14.37 6.30 -17.00
N PRO A 384 13.60 6.63 -18.06
CA PRO A 384 13.92 7.74 -18.93
C PRO A 384 13.85 9.09 -18.24
N ARG A 385 13.06 9.24 -17.16
CA ARG A 385 12.98 10.50 -16.41
C ARG A 385 14.25 10.79 -15.62
N THR A 386 14.81 9.77 -14.98
CA THR A 386 16.04 9.95 -14.19
C THR A 386 17.24 10.12 -15.11
N VAL A 387 17.32 9.36 -16.21
CA VAL A 387 18.35 9.53 -17.23
C VAL A 387 18.29 10.94 -17.82
N ALA A 388 17.11 11.39 -18.24
CA ALA A 388 16.87 12.75 -18.71
C ALA A 388 17.32 13.83 -17.70
N ALA A 389 16.95 13.68 -16.43
CA ALA A 389 17.31 14.64 -15.39
C ALA A 389 18.82 14.71 -15.15
N LEU A 390 19.49 13.55 -15.09
CA LEU A 390 20.94 13.47 -14.94
C LEU A 390 21.66 14.08 -16.15
N LEU A 391 21.25 13.72 -17.38
CA LEU A 391 21.83 14.24 -18.62
C LEU A 391 21.62 15.75 -18.81
N SER A 392 20.62 16.34 -18.17
CA SER A 392 20.38 17.79 -18.20
C SER A 392 21.35 18.56 -17.29
N CYS A 393 22.09 17.87 -16.41
CA CYS A 393 23.02 18.51 -15.48
C CYS A 393 24.30 18.95 -16.22
N LYS A 394 24.69 20.22 -16.08
CA LYS A 394 25.94 20.72 -16.66
C LYS A 394 27.13 20.01 -16.03
N GLY A 395 27.97 19.40 -16.86
CA GLY A 395 29.17 18.69 -16.42
C GLY A 395 28.96 17.21 -16.08
N ILE A 396 27.82 16.61 -16.42
CA ILE A 396 27.70 15.15 -16.39
C ILE A 396 28.64 14.52 -17.41
N ASP A 397 29.39 13.52 -16.97
CA ASP A 397 30.30 12.76 -17.82
C ASP A 397 29.69 11.40 -18.14
N THR A 398 29.42 11.17 -19.43
CA THR A 398 28.82 9.93 -19.95
C THR A 398 29.85 8.87 -20.33
N THR A 399 31.14 9.22 -20.36
CA THR A 399 32.23 8.32 -20.81
C THR A 399 32.89 7.57 -19.65
N ILE A 400 32.46 7.83 -18.41
CA ILE A 400 32.98 7.13 -17.23
C ILE A 400 32.66 5.63 -17.34
N PHE A 401 33.69 4.81 -17.21
CA PHE A 401 33.61 3.35 -17.19
C PHE A 401 33.53 2.79 -15.78
N ASP A 402 32.80 1.70 -15.62
CA ASP A 402 32.82 0.89 -14.40
C ASP A 402 34.03 -0.06 -14.34
N ILE A 403 34.12 -0.88 -13.28
CA ILE A 403 35.21 -1.88 -13.14
C ILE A 403 35.24 -2.95 -14.22
N HIS A 404 34.15 -3.11 -14.97
CA HIS A 404 34.05 -4.06 -16.08
C HIS A 404 34.43 -3.42 -17.42
N GLY A 405 34.73 -2.12 -17.43
CA GLY A 405 35.01 -1.36 -18.65
C GLY A 405 33.74 -0.95 -19.40
N GLU A 406 32.58 -1.04 -18.76
CA GLU A 406 31.29 -0.71 -19.37
C GLU A 406 30.94 0.75 -19.06
N SER A 407 30.61 1.53 -20.09
CA SER A 407 30.01 2.85 -19.90
C SER A 407 28.51 2.72 -19.60
N ALA A 408 27.89 3.78 -19.09
CA ALA A 408 26.44 3.78 -18.88
C ALA A 408 25.66 3.52 -20.19
N ALA A 409 26.21 3.89 -21.35
CA ALA A 409 25.61 3.60 -22.65
C ALA A 409 25.78 2.11 -23.04
N SER A 410 26.97 1.54 -22.83
CA SER A 410 27.27 0.12 -23.11
C SER A 410 26.44 -0.83 -22.25
N LEU A 411 26.16 -0.43 -21.01
CA LEU A 411 25.27 -1.17 -20.12
C LEU A 411 23.87 -1.37 -20.72
N LEU A 412 23.38 -0.43 -21.55
CA LEU A 412 22.07 -0.55 -22.18
C LEU A 412 21.97 -1.70 -23.19
N SER A 413 23.05 -2.00 -23.92
CA SER A 413 23.14 -3.13 -24.86
C SER A 413 23.14 -4.47 -24.14
N GLY A 414 23.80 -4.57 -22.98
CA GLY A 414 23.85 -5.80 -22.18
C GLY A 414 22.53 -6.19 -21.49
N ILE A 415 21.56 -5.26 -21.38
CA ILE A 415 20.27 -5.53 -20.71
C ILE A 415 19.31 -6.25 -21.67
N THR A 416 19.53 -7.55 -21.86
CA THR A 416 18.73 -8.45 -22.70
C THR A 416 17.36 -8.82 -22.11
N SER A 417 17.09 -8.46 -20.85
CA SER A 417 15.94 -8.94 -20.08
C SER A 417 14.71 -8.01 -20.06
N HIS A 418 14.87 -6.73 -20.42
CA HIS A 418 13.71 -5.85 -20.57
C HIS A 418 13.10 -6.09 -21.95
N GLU A 419 11.87 -6.64 -21.99
CA GLU A 419 10.98 -6.52 -23.15
C GLU A 419 11.15 -5.09 -23.69
N LYS A 420 11.57 -4.92 -24.95
CA LYS A 420 11.98 -3.66 -25.61
C LYS A 420 10.85 -2.63 -25.60
N ASN A 421 10.55 -2.15 -24.40
CA ASN A 421 9.42 -1.35 -24.02
C ASN A 421 9.69 0.10 -24.43
N LEU A 422 8.63 0.89 -24.45
CA LEU A 422 8.71 2.29 -24.86
C LEU A 422 9.77 3.07 -24.07
N ASP A 423 9.92 2.77 -22.78
CA ASP A 423 10.87 3.43 -21.89
C ASP A 423 12.33 3.04 -22.21
N TRP A 424 12.59 1.78 -22.62
CA TRP A 424 13.92 1.35 -23.11
C TRP A 424 14.31 2.10 -24.38
N LYS A 425 13.39 2.21 -25.34
CA LYS A 425 13.63 2.98 -26.57
C LYS A 425 13.88 4.46 -26.26
N GLU A 426 13.16 5.01 -25.27
CA GLU A 426 13.36 6.38 -24.85
C GLU A 426 14.75 6.58 -24.20
N VAL A 427 15.17 5.69 -23.29
CA VAL A 427 16.51 5.71 -22.69
C VAL A 427 17.60 5.56 -23.76
N GLN A 428 17.41 4.64 -24.72
CA GLN A 428 18.35 4.44 -25.83
C GLN A 428 18.55 5.71 -26.64
N VAL A 429 17.45 6.37 -27.03
CA VAL A 429 17.51 7.63 -27.78
C VAL A 429 18.16 8.74 -26.96
N LEU A 430 17.93 8.78 -25.64
CA LEU A 430 18.56 9.76 -24.76
C LEU A 430 20.08 9.54 -24.63
N MET A 431 20.51 8.28 -24.44
CA MET A 431 21.93 7.94 -24.33
C MET A 431 22.68 8.12 -25.65
N LEU A 432 22.12 7.69 -26.78
CA LEU A 432 22.70 7.91 -28.12
C LEU A 432 22.89 9.39 -28.47
N LYS A 433 22.02 10.27 -27.95
CA LYS A 433 22.15 11.72 -28.15
C LYS A 433 23.17 12.37 -27.23
N ALA A 434 23.45 11.74 -26.09
CA ALA A 434 24.39 12.23 -25.11
C ALA A 434 25.82 11.73 -25.35
N ASP A 435 25.98 10.65 -26.12
CA ASP A 435 27.27 10.07 -26.46
C ASP A 435 28.09 11.06 -27.31
N PRO A 436 29.25 11.53 -26.81
CA PRO A 436 30.19 12.27 -27.64
C PRO A 436 30.75 11.27 -28.65
N LYS A 437 30.51 11.48 -29.94
CA LYS A 437 31.17 10.70 -31.00
C LYS A 437 32.69 10.79 -30.81
N ASP A 438 33.31 9.72 -30.34
CA ASP A 438 34.77 9.58 -30.34
C ASP A 438 35.19 8.90 -31.64
N ASP A 439 35.99 9.62 -32.44
CA ASP A 439 36.47 9.22 -33.77
C ASP A 439 37.66 8.23 -33.72
N ASP A 440 38.13 7.74 -32.55
CA ASP A 440 39.50 7.20 -32.44
C ASP A 440 39.72 5.85 -31.68
N ILE A 441 38.71 4.98 -31.51
CA ILE A 441 38.94 3.59 -31.01
C ILE A 441 38.49 2.57 -32.06
N PRO A 442 39.27 1.52 -32.43
CA PRO A 442 38.86 0.48 -33.37
C PRO A 442 37.78 -0.41 -32.74
N SER A 443 36.56 0.09 -32.78
CA SER A 443 35.33 -0.49 -32.24
C SER A 443 34.87 -1.75 -32.99
N ASP A 444 35.51 -2.08 -34.12
CA ASP A 444 35.03 -3.06 -35.10
C ASP A 444 35.00 -4.52 -34.62
N ASN A 445 35.86 -4.93 -33.70
CA ASN A 445 35.92 -6.35 -33.29
C ASN A 445 34.95 -6.68 -32.14
N ILE A 446 34.83 -5.80 -31.15
CA ILE A 446 33.88 -6.00 -30.03
C ILE A 446 32.46 -5.67 -30.50
N HIS A 447 32.27 -4.63 -31.33
CA HIS A 447 30.96 -4.39 -31.95
C HIS A 447 30.56 -5.55 -32.84
N LYS A 448 31.45 -6.19 -33.60
CA LYS A 448 31.05 -7.36 -34.42
C LYS A 448 30.56 -8.54 -33.60
N GLU A 449 31.20 -8.87 -32.48
CA GLU A 449 30.78 -10.01 -31.65
C GLU A 449 29.49 -9.70 -30.89
N VAL A 450 29.33 -8.49 -30.35
CA VAL A 450 28.09 -8.04 -29.70
C VAL A 450 26.96 -7.89 -30.72
N GLU A 451 27.22 -7.30 -31.89
CA GLU A 451 26.25 -7.23 -32.99
C GLU A 451 25.82 -8.64 -33.41
N GLN A 452 26.73 -9.60 -33.53
CA GLN A 452 26.39 -10.97 -33.91
C GLN A 452 25.49 -11.65 -32.86
N GLN A 453 25.80 -11.50 -31.57
CA GLN A 453 25.00 -12.05 -30.48
C GLN A 453 23.61 -11.39 -30.41
N GLU A 454 23.53 -10.06 -30.50
CA GLU A 454 22.28 -9.29 -30.58
C GLU A 454 21.47 -9.66 -31.84
N THR A 455 22.14 -9.94 -32.95
CA THR A 455 21.51 -10.36 -34.19
C THR A 455 20.86 -11.73 -34.01
N ILE A 456 21.54 -12.70 -33.36
CA ILE A 456 21.01 -14.04 -33.13
C ILE A 456 19.80 -14.02 -32.17
N GLU A 457 19.89 -13.30 -31.05
CA GLU A 457 18.78 -13.19 -30.10
C GLU A 457 17.59 -12.41 -30.67
N SER A 458 17.84 -11.31 -31.38
CA SER A 458 16.80 -10.54 -32.04
C SER A 458 16.10 -11.33 -33.16
N ILE A 459 16.82 -12.20 -33.88
CA ILE A 459 16.23 -13.12 -34.85
C ILE A 459 15.29 -14.12 -34.14
N LYS A 460 15.71 -14.71 -33.03
CA LYS A 460 14.90 -15.66 -32.25
C LYS A 460 13.64 -15.02 -31.68
N GLU A 461 13.77 -13.82 -31.10
CA GLU A 461 12.66 -13.04 -30.56
C GLU A 461 11.67 -12.62 -31.67
N ARG A 462 12.20 -12.16 -32.82
CA ARG A 462 11.41 -11.79 -34.00
C ARG A 462 10.61 -12.98 -34.53
N LYS A 463 11.20 -14.18 -34.59
CA LYS A 463 10.50 -15.42 -34.98
C LYS A 463 9.34 -15.75 -34.04
N SER A 464 9.58 -15.74 -32.73
CA SER A 464 8.55 -16.08 -31.73
C SER A 464 7.38 -15.07 -31.72
N THR A 465 7.68 -13.78 -31.86
CA THR A 465 6.69 -12.70 -31.85
C THR A 465 5.86 -12.69 -33.14
N THR A 466 6.51 -12.92 -34.28
CA THR A 466 5.86 -13.12 -35.58
C THR A 466 4.89 -14.29 -35.53
N GLN A 467 5.30 -15.43 -34.96
CA GLN A 467 4.47 -16.63 -34.87
C GLN A 467 3.19 -16.41 -34.05
N ARG A 468 3.28 -15.65 -32.95
CA ARG A 468 2.10 -15.26 -32.15
C ARG A 468 1.19 -14.32 -32.95
N TYR A 469 1.75 -13.35 -33.65
CA TYR A 469 1.00 -12.41 -34.48
C TYR A 469 0.24 -13.10 -35.61
N THR A 470 0.89 -13.99 -36.37
CA THR A 470 0.25 -14.72 -37.48
C THR A 470 -0.84 -15.64 -36.98
N THR A 471 -0.62 -16.35 -35.85
CA THR A 471 -1.63 -17.22 -35.22
C THR A 471 -2.87 -16.43 -34.77
N ASN A 472 -2.67 -15.31 -34.07
CA ASN A 472 -3.78 -14.48 -33.62
C ASN A 472 -4.54 -13.85 -34.80
N THR A 473 -3.82 -13.38 -35.82
CA THR A 473 -4.43 -12.75 -37.00
C THR A 473 -5.19 -13.77 -37.86
N SER A 474 -4.67 -14.99 -38.01
CA SER A 474 -5.41 -16.07 -38.70
C SER A 474 -6.69 -16.44 -37.97
N LEU A 475 -6.69 -16.48 -36.63
CA LEU A 475 -7.90 -16.74 -35.85
C LEU A 475 -8.96 -15.65 -36.06
N VAL A 476 -8.56 -14.37 -36.01
CA VAL A 476 -9.47 -13.24 -36.28
C VAL A 476 -10.03 -13.31 -37.71
N ALA A 477 -9.20 -13.60 -38.70
CA ALA A 477 -9.63 -13.71 -40.08
C ALA A 477 -10.62 -14.86 -40.30
N ILE A 478 -10.37 -16.04 -39.70
CA ILE A 478 -11.29 -17.19 -39.77
C ILE A 478 -12.63 -16.84 -39.10
N LEU A 479 -12.61 -16.14 -37.96
CA LEU A 479 -13.82 -15.68 -37.29
C LEU A 479 -14.62 -14.69 -38.14
N LEU A 480 -13.95 -13.71 -38.77
CA LEU A 480 -14.59 -12.76 -39.67
C LEU A 480 -15.21 -13.47 -40.88
N ALA A 481 -14.47 -14.38 -41.52
CA ALA A 481 -14.97 -15.18 -42.64
C ALA A 481 -16.18 -16.03 -42.23
N ARG A 482 -16.18 -16.60 -41.02
CA ARG A 482 -17.32 -17.35 -40.49
C ARG A 482 -18.55 -16.46 -40.29
N ILE A 483 -18.38 -15.27 -39.72
CA ILE A 483 -19.49 -14.32 -39.49
C ILE A 483 -20.12 -13.92 -40.82
N THR A 484 -19.32 -13.54 -41.81
CA THR A 484 -19.81 -13.16 -43.14
C THR A 484 -20.46 -14.33 -43.87
N PHE A 485 -19.83 -15.51 -43.82
CA PHE A 485 -20.41 -16.73 -44.40
C PHE A 485 -21.79 -17.05 -43.80
N THR A 486 -21.94 -16.95 -42.47
CA THR A 486 -23.25 -17.15 -41.84
C THR A 486 -24.26 -16.09 -42.26
N ALA A 487 -23.84 -14.83 -42.38
CA ALA A 487 -24.71 -13.72 -42.77
C ALA A 487 -25.27 -13.87 -44.20
N ALA A 488 -24.49 -14.46 -45.12
CA ALA A 488 -24.93 -14.75 -46.48
C ALA A 488 -26.11 -15.75 -46.55
N PHE A 489 -26.25 -16.65 -45.57
CA PHE A 489 -27.33 -17.64 -45.52
C PHE A 489 -28.44 -17.30 -44.51
N THR A 490 -28.19 -16.39 -43.56
CA THR A 490 -29.21 -15.85 -42.66
C THR A 490 -29.68 -14.49 -43.15
N LEU A 491 -30.27 -14.46 -44.36
CA LEU A 491 -30.59 -13.21 -45.06
C LEU A 491 -31.63 -12.37 -44.31
N PRO A 492 -31.39 -11.05 -44.13
CA PRO A 492 -32.35 -10.14 -43.52
C PRO A 492 -33.61 -10.06 -44.39
N GLY A 493 -34.75 -10.45 -43.81
CA GLY A 493 -36.06 -10.43 -44.48
C GLY A 493 -36.55 -11.79 -44.99
N GLY A 494 -35.74 -12.85 -44.92
CA GLY A 494 -36.14 -14.22 -45.27
C GLY A 494 -36.32 -14.48 -46.77
N TYR A 495 -36.85 -15.67 -47.07
CA TYR A 495 -37.04 -16.19 -48.42
C TYR A 495 -38.52 -16.10 -48.83
N SER A 496 -38.77 -15.85 -50.11
CA SER A 496 -40.13 -15.87 -50.67
C SER A 496 -40.68 -17.29 -50.69
N SER A 497 -41.96 -17.45 -50.33
CA SER A 497 -42.72 -18.70 -50.40
C SER A 497 -43.69 -18.75 -51.58
N ASP A 498 -43.62 -17.79 -52.51
CA ASP A 498 -44.53 -17.73 -53.66
C ASP A 498 -44.10 -18.75 -54.74
N PRO A 499 -45.02 -19.58 -55.29
CA PRO A 499 -44.70 -20.60 -56.28
C PRO A 499 -44.04 -19.99 -57.52
N GLY A 500 -42.86 -20.50 -57.89
CA GLY A 500 -42.01 -19.96 -58.96
C GLY A 500 -40.96 -18.94 -58.52
N SER A 501 -40.96 -18.53 -57.25
CA SER A 501 -39.92 -17.67 -56.65
C SER A 501 -39.34 -18.22 -55.34
N GLU A 502 -39.60 -19.50 -55.06
CA GLU A 502 -39.15 -20.21 -53.88
C GLU A 502 -37.62 -20.12 -53.74
N GLY A 503 -37.15 -19.65 -52.59
CA GLY A 503 -35.72 -19.47 -52.30
C GLY A 503 -35.12 -18.14 -52.74
N ASN A 504 -35.87 -17.24 -53.40
CA ASN A 504 -35.40 -15.89 -53.68
C ASN A 504 -35.51 -15.00 -52.43
N PRO A 505 -34.50 -14.15 -52.11
CA PRO A 505 -34.61 -13.23 -51.00
C PRO A 505 -35.66 -12.16 -51.28
N ILE A 506 -36.57 -11.96 -50.31
CA ILE A 506 -37.72 -11.04 -50.41
C ILE A 506 -37.25 -9.59 -50.70
N MET A 507 -36.05 -9.24 -50.23
CA MET A 507 -35.49 -7.89 -50.36
C MET A 507 -34.50 -7.72 -51.53
N SER A 508 -34.41 -8.70 -52.45
CA SER A 508 -33.46 -8.72 -53.59
C SER A 508 -33.41 -7.43 -54.44
N LYS A 509 -34.55 -6.73 -54.58
CA LYS A 509 -34.68 -5.50 -55.38
C LYS A 509 -34.23 -4.23 -54.64
N LYS A 510 -33.98 -4.27 -53.33
CA LYS A 510 -33.54 -3.08 -52.56
C LYS A 510 -32.04 -2.85 -52.76
N ALA A 511 -31.66 -1.63 -53.12
CA ALA A 511 -30.24 -1.25 -53.29
C ALA A 511 -29.38 -1.51 -52.04
N ALA A 512 -29.92 -1.24 -50.85
CA ALA A 512 -29.20 -1.52 -49.58
C ALA A 512 -28.96 -3.02 -49.34
N PHE A 513 -29.81 -3.90 -49.87
CA PHE A 513 -29.64 -5.35 -49.77
C PHE A 513 -28.57 -5.85 -50.74
N GLN A 514 -28.51 -5.28 -51.94
CA GLN A 514 -27.42 -5.53 -52.88
C GLN A 514 -26.08 -5.07 -52.32
N ALA A 515 -26.04 -3.88 -51.69
CA ALA A 515 -24.85 -3.39 -51.00
C ALA A 515 -24.40 -4.32 -49.86
N PHE A 516 -25.34 -4.82 -49.05
CA PHE A 516 -25.05 -5.82 -48.01
C PHE A 516 -24.33 -7.05 -48.58
N LEU A 517 -24.87 -7.67 -49.64
CA LEU A 517 -24.27 -8.86 -50.25
C LEU A 517 -22.88 -8.58 -50.85
N ILE A 518 -22.67 -7.43 -51.49
CA ILE A 518 -21.37 -7.07 -52.07
C ILE A 518 -20.34 -6.86 -50.96
N PHE A 519 -20.66 -6.11 -49.90
CA PHE A 519 -19.70 -5.88 -48.82
C PHE A 519 -19.43 -7.15 -48.00
N ASP A 520 -20.43 -8.00 -47.80
CA ASP A 520 -20.29 -9.27 -47.08
C ASP A 520 -19.38 -10.25 -47.84
N THR A 521 -19.57 -10.37 -49.16
CA THR A 521 -18.69 -11.18 -50.02
C THR A 521 -17.27 -10.64 -50.09
N LEU A 522 -17.08 -9.31 -50.20
CA LEU A 522 -15.76 -8.68 -50.15
C LEU A 522 -15.05 -8.93 -48.81
N ALA A 523 -15.78 -8.85 -47.70
CA ALA A 523 -15.26 -9.14 -46.37
C ALA A 523 -14.83 -10.61 -46.23
N MET A 524 -15.67 -11.54 -46.70
CA MET A 524 -15.36 -12.97 -46.66
C MET A 524 -14.12 -13.32 -47.50
N CYS A 525 -14.07 -12.84 -48.76
CA CYS A 525 -12.96 -13.11 -49.65
C CYS A 525 -11.64 -12.54 -49.12
N SER A 526 -11.65 -11.30 -48.62
CA SER A 526 -10.45 -10.67 -48.04
C SER A 526 -9.99 -11.38 -46.75
N ALA A 527 -10.92 -11.83 -45.90
CA ALA A 527 -10.59 -12.62 -44.71
C ALA A 527 -10.00 -14.00 -45.05
N PHE A 528 -10.47 -14.65 -46.11
CA PHE A 528 -9.90 -15.92 -46.59
C PHE A 528 -8.50 -15.73 -47.19
N VAL A 529 -8.28 -14.65 -47.96
CA VAL A 529 -6.95 -14.31 -48.45
C VAL A 529 -5.97 -14.07 -47.29
N VAL A 530 -6.41 -13.37 -46.23
CA VAL A 530 -5.61 -13.19 -45.01
C VAL A 530 -5.24 -14.51 -44.35
N SER A 531 -6.19 -15.45 -44.20
CA SER A 531 -5.91 -16.73 -43.54
C SER A 531 -4.91 -17.57 -44.34
N VAL A 532 -5.01 -17.57 -45.67
CA VAL A 532 -4.06 -18.25 -46.56
C VAL A 532 -2.67 -17.60 -46.49
N ILE A 533 -2.58 -16.26 -46.54
CA ILE A 533 -1.29 -15.55 -46.39
C ILE A 533 -0.66 -15.84 -45.03
N CYS A 534 -1.44 -15.87 -43.95
CA CYS A 534 -0.95 -16.22 -42.62
C CYS A 534 -0.46 -17.67 -42.52
N LEU A 535 -1.07 -18.61 -43.26
CA LEU A 535 -0.61 -20.01 -43.34
C LEU A 535 0.70 -20.11 -44.10
N MET A 536 0.80 -19.45 -45.26
CA MET A 536 2.03 -19.42 -46.07
C MET A 536 3.19 -18.75 -45.32
N GLY A 537 2.92 -17.65 -44.63
CA GLY A 537 3.92 -16.95 -43.81
C GLY A 537 4.47 -17.75 -42.62
N ARG A 538 3.99 -18.97 -42.35
CA ARG A 538 4.58 -19.88 -41.35
C ARG A 538 5.76 -20.68 -41.90
N TRP A 539 5.88 -20.80 -43.22
CA TRP A 539 6.83 -21.70 -43.88
C TRP A 539 8.01 -20.97 -44.54
N GLU A 540 7.94 -19.64 -44.69
CA GLU A 540 8.93 -18.85 -45.44
C GLU A 540 9.91 -18.04 -44.57
N ASP A 541 11.04 -17.70 -45.20
CA ASP A 541 12.24 -17.06 -44.68
C ASP A 541 12.03 -15.64 -44.13
N ASP A 542 12.81 -15.23 -43.12
CA ASP A 542 12.59 -14.03 -42.27
C ASP A 542 12.52 -12.70 -43.06
N ARG A 543 13.11 -12.65 -44.27
CA ARG A 543 13.15 -11.45 -45.13
C ARG A 543 11.79 -11.11 -45.73
N PHE A 544 10.96 -12.10 -46.02
CA PHE A 544 9.63 -11.88 -46.63
C PHE A 544 8.53 -11.70 -45.57
N THR A 545 8.79 -12.08 -44.32
CA THR A 545 7.85 -11.99 -43.20
C THR A 545 7.33 -10.56 -42.97
N SER A 546 8.19 -9.54 -43.07
CA SER A 546 7.80 -8.13 -42.88
C SER A 546 6.81 -7.66 -43.95
N TYR A 547 7.01 -8.11 -45.20
CA TYR A 547 6.12 -7.83 -46.32
C TYR A 547 4.74 -8.47 -46.09
N TYR A 548 4.68 -9.76 -45.75
CA TYR A 548 3.42 -10.45 -45.45
C TYR A 548 2.68 -9.85 -44.26
N ILE A 549 3.36 -9.49 -43.17
CA ILE A 549 2.71 -8.82 -42.02
C ILE A 549 2.06 -7.52 -42.47
N THR A 550 2.74 -6.73 -43.29
CA THR A 550 2.22 -5.44 -43.78
C THR A 550 1.01 -5.63 -44.68
N VAL A 551 1.08 -6.59 -45.61
CA VAL A 551 -0.03 -6.95 -46.51
C VAL A 551 -1.22 -7.48 -45.72
N THR A 552 -1.01 -8.43 -44.81
CA THR A 552 -2.04 -9.00 -43.94
C THR A 552 -2.70 -7.93 -43.07
N LYS A 553 -1.95 -6.98 -42.51
CA LYS A 553 -2.52 -5.85 -41.76
C LYS A 553 -3.50 -5.04 -42.60
N ARG A 554 -3.10 -4.68 -43.82
CA ARG A 554 -3.95 -3.90 -44.74
C ARG A 554 -5.20 -4.67 -45.15
N LEU A 555 -5.06 -5.95 -45.49
CA LEU A 555 -6.18 -6.80 -45.89
C LEU A 555 -7.14 -7.11 -44.74
N THR A 556 -6.64 -7.33 -43.52
CA THR A 556 -7.48 -7.56 -42.34
C THR A 556 -8.26 -6.29 -41.98
N TRP A 557 -7.62 -5.12 -42.09
CA TRP A 557 -8.30 -3.84 -41.94
C TRP A 557 -9.40 -3.63 -42.98
N PHE A 558 -9.12 -3.99 -44.24
CA PHE A 558 -10.11 -3.95 -45.32
C PHE A 558 -11.29 -4.90 -45.04
N ALA A 559 -11.02 -6.15 -44.64
CA ALA A 559 -12.05 -7.13 -44.29
C ALA A 559 -12.95 -6.61 -43.16
N TYR A 560 -12.34 -6.07 -42.10
CA TYR A 560 -13.06 -5.46 -40.98
C TYR A 560 -13.98 -4.31 -41.41
N MET A 561 -13.50 -3.41 -42.27
CA MET A 561 -14.30 -2.30 -42.81
C MET A 561 -15.47 -2.79 -43.65
N ALA A 562 -15.24 -3.79 -44.50
CA ALA A 562 -16.26 -4.40 -45.34
C ALA A 562 -17.32 -5.12 -44.48
N THR A 563 -16.94 -5.83 -43.42
CA THR A 563 -17.89 -6.46 -42.48
C THR A 563 -18.76 -5.41 -41.77
N LEU A 564 -18.18 -4.29 -41.34
CA LEU A 564 -18.95 -3.19 -40.73
C LEU A 564 -19.92 -2.54 -41.73
N ALA A 565 -19.48 -2.32 -42.96
CA ALA A 565 -20.33 -1.78 -44.03
C ALA A 565 -21.49 -2.74 -44.38
N ALA A 566 -21.20 -4.05 -44.45
CA ALA A 566 -22.23 -5.08 -44.62
C ALA A 566 -23.22 -5.05 -43.46
N PHE A 567 -22.75 -5.04 -42.21
CA PHE A 567 -23.62 -4.96 -41.03
C PHE A 567 -24.52 -3.72 -41.05
N ALA A 568 -23.98 -2.55 -41.38
CA ALA A 568 -24.76 -1.31 -41.52
C ALA A 568 -25.82 -1.41 -42.63
N ALA A 569 -25.45 -1.93 -43.79
CA ALA A 569 -26.36 -2.12 -44.92
C ALA A 569 -27.47 -3.14 -44.61
N GLY A 570 -27.12 -4.26 -43.95
CA GLY A 570 -28.05 -5.31 -43.54
C GLY A 570 -29.04 -4.86 -42.46
N LEU A 571 -28.63 -4.00 -41.52
CA LEU A 571 -29.59 -3.40 -40.58
C LEU A 571 -30.44 -2.32 -41.24
N TYR A 572 -29.88 -1.55 -42.16
CA TYR A 572 -30.62 -0.52 -42.89
C TYR A 572 -31.77 -1.13 -43.70
N THR A 573 -31.56 -2.27 -44.38
CA THR A 573 -32.61 -2.93 -45.18
C THR A 573 -33.82 -3.36 -44.35
N VAL A 574 -33.60 -3.80 -43.11
CA VAL A 574 -34.64 -4.24 -42.17
C VAL A 574 -35.35 -3.05 -41.51
N LEU A 575 -34.58 -2.07 -41.02
CA LEU A 575 -35.12 -0.98 -40.20
C LEU A 575 -35.70 0.18 -41.02
N SER A 576 -35.24 0.40 -42.26
CA SER A 576 -35.64 1.57 -43.05
C SER A 576 -37.14 1.64 -43.28
N SER A 577 -37.83 0.50 -43.37
CA SER A 577 -39.27 0.47 -43.67
C SER A 577 -40.18 0.89 -42.50
N ARG A 578 -39.68 0.93 -41.26
CA ARG A 578 -40.51 1.30 -40.08
C ARG A 578 -40.03 2.54 -39.33
N ARG A 579 -38.72 2.79 -39.22
CA ARG A 579 -38.15 3.96 -38.50
C ARG A 579 -36.81 4.42 -39.09
N HIS A 580 -36.84 5.38 -40.01
CA HIS A 580 -35.64 5.91 -40.68
C HIS A 580 -34.60 6.50 -39.72
N TRP A 581 -35.03 7.17 -38.64
CA TRP A 581 -34.10 7.81 -37.69
C TRP A 581 -33.21 6.80 -36.96
N MET A 582 -33.74 5.63 -36.60
CA MET A 582 -32.98 4.56 -35.95
C MET A 582 -31.94 3.96 -36.90
N ALA A 583 -32.32 3.76 -38.17
CA ALA A 583 -31.41 3.24 -39.19
C ALA A 583 -30.23 4.20 -39.45
N ILE A 584 -30.52 5.51 -39.58
CA ILE A 584 -29.48 6.54 -39.76
C ILE A 584 -28.56 6.61 -38.53
N GLY A 585 -29.13 6.56 -37.32
CA GLY A 585 -28.35 6.56 -36.07
C GLY A 585 -27.38 5.38 -35.96
N ILE A 586 -27.81 4.18 -36.35
CA ILE A 586 -26.95 2.98 -36.36
C ILE A 586 -25.84 3.10 -37.42
N CYS A 587 -26.14 3.59 -38.62
CA CYS A 587 -25.12 3.79 -39.65
C CYS A 587 -24.05 4.80 -39.22
N LEU A 588 -24.44 5.89 -38.54
CA LEU A 588 -23.50 6.87 -37.98
C LEU A 588 -22.62 6.25 -36.88
N LEU A 589 -23.20 5.45 -35.99
CA LEU A 589 -22.46 4.75 -34.93
C LEU A 589 -21.43 3.78 -35.51
N VAL A 590 -21.84 2.96 -36.50
CA VAL A 590 -20.96 2.02 -37.18
C VAL A 590 -19.85 2.74 -37.95
N GLY A 591 -20.15 3.89 -38.58
CA GLY A 591 -19.16 4.72 -39.27
C GLY A 591 -18.12 5.36 -38.34
N PHE A 592 -18.44 5.55 -37.05
CA PHE A 592 -17.51 6.09 -36.06
C PHE A 592 -16.50 5.06 -35.54
N CYS A 593 -16.89 3.78 -35.47
CA CYS A 593 -16.05 2.70 -34.93
C CYS A 593 -14.64 2.62 -35.57
N PRO A 594 -14.48 2.72 -36.90
CA PRO A 594 -13.15 2.66 -37.51
C PRO A 594 -12.26 3.87 -37.24
N CYS A 595 -12.86 5.05 -37.04
CA CYS A 595 -12.11 6.25 -36.65
C CYS A 595 -11.53 6.07 -35.24
N LEU A 596 -12.31 5.50 -34.33
CA LEU A 596 -11.89 5.21 -32.96
C LEU A 596 -10.77 4.15 -32.93
N THR A 597 -10.90 3.06 -33.67
CA THR A 597 -9.86 2.00 -33.71
C THR A 597 -8.56 2.48 -34.36
N TRP A 598 -8.64 3.36 -35.37
CA TRP A 598 -7.47 4.01 -35.96
C TRP A 598 -6.75 4.92 -34.95
N LEU A 599 -7.50 5.73 -34.18
CA LEU A 599 -6.95 6.62 -33.16
C LEU A 599 -6.23 5.84 -32.05
N ILE A 600 -6.84 4.75 -31.56
CA ILE A 600 -6.24 3.87 -30.54
C ILE A 600 -4.95 3.23 -31.06
N SER A 601 -4.94 2.80 -32.33
CA SER A 601 -3.77 2.15 -32.94
C SER A 601 -2.57 3.09 -33.10
N LYS A 602 -2.79 4.39 -33.34
CA LYS A 602 -1.72 5.39 -33.43
C LYS A 602 -1.27 5.95 -32.08
N TRP A 603 -2.04 5.73 -31.01
CA TRP A 603 -1.77 6.28 -29.68
C TRP A 603 -0.35 6.02 -29.15
N PRO A 604 0.27 4.82 -29.28
CA PRO A 604 1.61 4.58 -28.73
C PRO A 604 2.70 5.43 -29.41
N ILE A 605 2.61 5.58 -30.74
CA ILE A 605 3.54 6.38 -31.55
C ILE A 605 3.33 7.86 -31.27
N LEU A 606 2.07 8.30 -31.24
CA LEU A 606 1.71 9.68 -30.87
C LEU A 606 2.21 9.99 -29.45
N LYS A 607 2.04 9.08 -28.50
CA LYS A 607 2.52 9.22 -27.12
C LYS A 607 4.04 9.33 -27.05
N LEU A 608 4.79 8.59 -27.87
CA LEU A 608 6.25 8.69 -27.94
C LEU A 608 6.70 10.04 -28.50
N ASN A 609 6.17 10.42 -29.68
CA ASN A 609 6.49 11.70 -30.32
C ASN A 609 6.09 12.88 -29.44
N TYR A 610 4.95 12.76 -28.76
CA TYR A 610 4.47 13.74 -27.82
C TYR A 610 5.34 13.84 -26.57
N ARG A 611 5.76 12.71 -25.98
CA ARG A 611 6.64 12.71 -24.80
C ARG A 611 8.01 13.31 -25.12
N LEU A 612 8.61 12.91 -26.24
CA LEU A 612 9.88 13.45 -26.71
C LEU A 612 9.77 14.94 -27.03
N GLY A 613 8.73 15.36 -27.76
CA GLY A 613 8.50 16.77 -28.11
C GLY A 613 8.19 17.67 -26.91
N ARG A 614 7.34 17.21 -25.98
CA ARG A 614 6.94 18.00 -24.79
C ARG A 614 8.08 18.10 -23.75
N ARG A 615 8.92 17.06 -23.61
CA ARG A 615 10.08 17.07 -22.69
C ARG A 615 11.23 17.95 -23.20
N TRP A 616 11.49 17.93 -24.51
CA TRP A 616 12.48 18.82 -25.10
C TRP A 616 12.10 20.29 -24.91
N PHE A 617 10.82 20.62 -25.14
CA PHE A 617 10.28 21.95 -24.86
C PHE A 617 10.32 22.32 -23.36
N SER A 618 10.02 21.40 -22.43
CA SER A 618 10.07 21.73 -21.00
C SER A 618 11.50 21.85 -20.45
N MET A 619 12.47 21.13 -21.03
CA MET A 619 13.88 21.24 -20.67
C MET A 619 14.52 22.54 -21.15
N LEU A 620 14.12 23.04 -22.32
CA LEU A 620 14.62 24.31 -22.87
C LEU A 620 13.92 25.54 -22.28
N PHE A 621 12.63 25.44 -21.96
CA PHE A 621 11.81 26.59 -21.53
C PHE A 621 11.41 26.58 -20.06
N GLY A 622 12.02 25.70 -19.26
CA GLY A 622 11.72 25.55 -17.83
C GLY A 622 12.18 26.71 -16.94
N ASP A 623 13.02 27.64 -17.40
CA ASP A 623 13.44 28.81 -16.61
C ASP A 623 14.04 29.95 -17.47
N TYR A 624 13.34 30.40 -18.53
CA TYR A 624 13.66 31.70 -19.16
C TYR A 624 12.40 32.45 -19.57
N ARG A 625 12.08 33.49 -18.79
CA ARG A 625 11.12 34.54 -19.14
C ARG A 625 11.75 35.46 -20.21
N VAL A 626 10.96 35.67 -21.26
CA VAL A 626 10.96 36.80 -22.23
C VAL A 626 12.06 36.83 -23.29
N GLY A 627 11.60 36.74 -24.55
CA GLY A 627 12.34 37.13 -25.76
C GLY A 627 12.01 36.25 -26.99
N GLN A 628 10.98 36.59 -27.78
CA GLN A 628 10.92 36.22 -29.21
C GLN A 628 12.12 36.86 -29.96
N PRO A 629 12.58 36.42 -31.16
CA PRO A 629 11.89 35.70 -32.26
C PRO A 629 12.73 34.50 -32.79
N SER A 630 12.56 33.81 -33.93
CA SER A 630 11.88 33.99 -35.22
C SER A 630 11.67 32.62 -35.89
N SER A 631 10.58 32.48 -36.66
CA SER A 631 10.22 31.31 -37.44
C SER A 631 11.14 31.11 -38.66
N SER A 632 11.97 30.06 -38.69
CA SER A 632 12.55 29.58 -39.96
C SER A 632 13.03 28.12 -39.97
N ALA A 633 13.16 27.44 -38.83
CA ALA A 633 13.82 26.12 -38.80
C ALA A 633 12.90 24.88 -38.94
N PHE A 634 11.71 25.00 -39.54
CA PHE A 634 10.76 23.86 -39.67
C PHE A 634 10.43 23.48 -41.12
N ARG A 635 11.21 23.93 -42.11
CA ARG A 635 10.94 23.64 -43.53
C ARG A 635 11.83 22.60 -44.20
N ASP A 636 12.90 22.13 -43.56
CA ASP A 636 13.86 21.23 -44.23
C ASP A 636 13.83 19.78 -43.72
N MET A 637 12.68 19.32 -43.21
CA MET A 637 12.52 17.90 -42.86
C MET A 637 11.10 17.40 -43.13
N VAL A 638 10.68 17.56 -44.38
CA VAL A 638 9.75 16.65 -45.09
C VAL A 638 10.59 15.93 -46.12
#